data_AF-A0AAV4W925-F1
#
_entry.id   AF-A0AAV4W925-F1
#
_cell.length_a   1.000
_cell.length_b   1.000
_cell.length_c   1.000
_cell.angle_alpha   90.00
_cell.angle_beta   90.00
_cell.angle_gamma   90.00
#
_symmetry.space_group_name_H-M   'P 1'
#
loop_
_entity.id
_entity.type
_entity.pdbx_description
1 polymer ?
#
loop_
_entity_poly.entity_id
_entity_poly.type
_entity_poly.pdbx_seq_one_letter_code
_entity_poly.pdbx_strand_id
1 'polypeptide(L)'
;MAGTRVSFFSTSPELSNKQRFEYFLRTVPSDTNQADAMVQIIQRLNWTYVSILYEESNYGIQAFTVIEELLKKNEICIAVKERLTKDSGVAGDSYYDNIVQKLMSKPSAREISSRRVCE
;
A
#
# COMPACT_ATOMS: atom_id res chain seq x y z
N MET A 1 -22.51 -19.78 19.97
CA MET A 1 -22.79 -18.40 19.54
C MET A 1 -21.47 -17.72 19.22
N ALA A 2 -21.29 -17.21 18.00
CA ALA A 2 -20.15 -16.34 17.71
C ALA A 2 -20.43 -14.97 18.34
N GLY A 3 -19.54 -14.50 19.22
CA GLY A 3 -19.68 -13.18 19.83
C GLY A 3 -19.21 -12.07 18.87
N THR A 4 -19.88 -10.92 18.90
CA THR A 4 -19.45 -9.70 18.22
C THR A 4 -18.06 -9.27 18.70
N ARG A 5 -17.16 -8.97 17.76
CA ARG A 5 -15.82 -8.43 18.04
C ARG A 5 -15.74 -7.00 17.52
N VAL A 6 -15.33 -6.06 18.36
CA VAL A 6 -15.15 -4.65 17.98
C VAL A 6 -13.67 -4.30 18.09
N SER A 7 -13.03 -3.91 16.99
CA SER A 7 -11.63 -3.46 16.97
C SER A 7 -11.52 -1.93 16.95
N PHE A 8 -10.56 -1.39 17.69
CA PHE A 8 -10.21 0.03 17.71
C PHE A 8 -8.96 0.37 16.90
N PHE A 9 -8.35 -0.61 16.23
CA PHE A 9 -7.07 -0.43 15.55
C PHE A 9 -6.93 -1.18 14.21
N SER A 10 -7.75 -2.22 13.96
CA SER A 10 -7.62 -3.03 12.75
C SER A 10 -8.27 -2.34 11.55
N THR A 11 -7.45 -1.83 10.63
CA THR A 11 -7.89 -1.04 9.48
C THR A 11 -7.88 -1.79 8.14
N SER A 12 -7.32 -3.02 8.09
CA SER A 12 -7.23 -3.82 6.85
C SER A 12 -8.53 -3.81 6.03
N PRO A 13 -8.49 -3.62 4.70
CA PRO A 13 -9.67 -3.66 3.84
C PRO A 13 -10.44 -4.98 3.93
N GLU A 14 -9.73 -6.09 4.11
CA GLU A 14 -10.27 -7.45 4.13
C GLU A 14 -11.35 -7.64 5.20
N LEU A 15 -11.20 -6.97 6.35
CA LEU A 15 -12.11 -7.05 7.50
C LEU A 15 -13.49 -6.42 7.22
N SER A 16 -13.66 -5.75 6.08
CA SER A 16 -14.94 -5.22 5.61
C SER A 16 -15.82 -6.30 4.97
N ASN A 17 -15.26 -7.46 4.59
CA ASN A 17 -16.02 -8.54 3.95
C ASN A 17 -16.93 -9.24 4.97
N LYS A 18 -18.23 -8.90 4.97
CA LYS A 18 -19.23 -9.46 5.90
C LYS A 18 -19.61 -10.92 5.63
N GLN A 19 -19.33 -11.46 4.44
CA GLN A 19 -19.50 -12.89 4.19
C GLN A 19 -18.44 -13.71 4.93
N ARG A 20 -17.25 -13.13 5.16
CA ARG A 20 -16.12 -13.78 5.85
C ARG A 20 -16.00 -13.36 7.32
N PHE A 21 -16.36 -12.11 7.65
CA PHE A 21 -16.23 -11.49 8.97
C PHE A 21 -17.57 -10.90 9.45
N GLU A 22 -18.62 -11.72 9.46
CA GLU A 22 -20.02 -11.34 9.79
C GLU A 22 -20.12 -10.54 11.10
N TYR A 23 -19.47 -11.03 12.17
CA TYR A 23 -19.54 -10.47 13.53
C TYR A 23 -18.41 -9.47 13.86
N PHE A 24 -17.60 -9.08 12.88
CA PHE A 24 -16.51 -8.12 13.08
C PHE A 24 -16.99 -6.69 12.86
N LEU A 25 -16.76 -5.81 13.83
CA LEU A 25 -17.00 -4.38 13.76
C LEU A 25 -15.70 -3.63 14.09
N ARG A 26 -15.61 -2.37 13.68
CA ARG A 26 -14.49 -1.49 14.04
C ARG A 26 -14.94 -0.05 14.22
N THR A 27 -14.26 0.67 15.09
CA THR A 27 -14.47 2.11 15.34
C THR A 27 -13.55 3.01 14.51
N VAL A 28 -12.66 2.41 13.73
CA VAL A 28 -11.72 3.08 12.82
C VAL A 28 -12.09 2.79 11.35
N PRO A 29 -11.74 3.68 10.40
CA PRO A 29 -12.05 3.47 8.99
C PRO A 29 -11.22 2.32 8.37
N SER A 30 -11.58 1.93 7.15
CA SER A 30 -10.80 1.03 6.32
C SER A 30 -9.55 1.73 5.79
N ASP A 31 -8.46 0.99 5.56
CA ASP A 31 -7.32 1.51 4.80
C ASP A 31 -7.70 1.85 3.35
N THR A 32 -8.87 1.40 2.86
CA THR A 32 -9.44 1.89 1.61
C THR A 32 -9.58 3.41 1.60
N ASN A 33 -9.98 4.01 2.72
CA ASN A 33 -10.10 5.46 2.86
C ASN A 33 -8.71 6.13 2.90
N GLN A 34 -7.74 5.49 3.57
CA GLN A 34 -6.36 5.99 3.61
C GLN A 34 -5.70 5.92 2.23
N ALA A 35 -5.89 4.82 1.49
CA ALA A 35 -5.39 4.63 0.14
C ALA A 35 -5.95 5.68 -0.83
N ASP A 36 -7.25 5.99 -0.74
CA ASP A 36 -7.88 7.05 -1.52
C ASP A 36 -7.24 8.42 -1.23
N ALA A 37 -7.06 8.76 0.06
CA ALA A 37 -6.39 10.00 0.45
C ALA A 37 -4.93 10.06 -0.05
N MET A 38 -4.19 8.96 -0.01
CA MET A 38 -2.82 8.88 -0.55
C MET A 38 -2.79 9.16 -2.05
N VAL A 39 -3.70 8.56 -2.83
CA VAL A 39 -3.79 8.80 -4.28
C VAL A 39 -4.20 10.24 -4.59
N GLN A 40 -5.13 10.82 -3.82
CA GLN A 40 -5.48 12.24 -3.95
C GLN A 40 -4.27 13.16 -3.71
N ILE A 41 -3.39 12.84 -2.74
CA ILE A 41 -2.15 13.59 -2.51
C ILE A 41 -1.22 13.46 -3.73
N ILE A 42 -1.01 12.25 -4.24
CA ILE A 42 -0.18 11.98 -5.43
C ILE A 42 -0.68 12.82 -6.63
N GLN A 43 -2.00 12.87 -6.84
CA GLN A 43 -2.62 13.68 -7.89
C GLN A 43 -2.41 15.18 -7.67
N ARG A 44 -2.61 15.69 -6.45
CA ARG A 44 -2.39 17.11 -6.13
C ARG A 44 -0.94 17.54 -6.35
N LEU A 45 0.00 16.63 -6.17
CA LEU A 45 1.43 16.85 -6.43
C LEU A 45 1.83 16.61 -7.89
N ASN A 46 0.87 16.23 -8.75
CA ASN A 46 1.06 15.87 -10.16
C ASN A 46 2.09 14.76 -10.38
N TRP A 47 2.22 13.83 -9.42
CA TRP A 47 3.10 12.68 -9.57
C TRP A 47 2.40 11.61 -10.42
N THR A 48 2.98 11.26 -11.57
CA THR A 48 2.43 10.22 -12.47
C THR A 48 3.22 8.92 -12.43
N TYR A 49 4.30 8.87 -11.65
CA TYR A 49 5.23 7.74 -11.62
C TYR A 49 5.79 7.57 -10.20
N VAL A 50 5.36 6.53 -9.48
CA VAL A 50 5.66 6.33 -8.04
C VAL A 50 6.25 4.95 -7.77
N SER A 51 7.08 4.82 -6.74
CA SER A 51 7.50 3.50 -6.23
C SER A 51 6.70 3.12 -4.99
N ILE A 52 6.40 1.84 -4.81
CA ILE A 52 5.62 1.34 -3.67
C ILE A 52 6.46 0.32 -2.89
N LEU A 53 6.48 0.47 -1.57
CA LEU A 53 7.01 -0.51 -0.63
C LEU A 53 5.87 -0.91 0.31
N TYR A 54 5.61 -2.20 0.45
CA TYR A 54 4.58 -2.71 1.34
C TYR A 54 5.07 -3.94 2.11
N GLU A 55 4.47 -4.19 3.27
CA GLU A 55 4.77 -5.38 4.06
C GLU A 55 4.21 -6.64 3.40
N GLU A 56 4.98 -7.73 3.38
CA GLU A 56 4.50 -9.05 2.99
C GLU A 56 3.69 -9.70 4.12
N SER A 57 2.55 -9.08 4.41
CA SER A 57 1.54 -9.54 5.35
C SER A 57 0.17 -9.42 4.71
N ASN A 58 -0.85 -10.11 5.23
CA ASN A 58 -2.22 -9.92 4.74
C ASN A 58 -2.66 -8.46 4.83
N TYR A 59 -2.21 -7.73 5.86
CA TYR A 59 -2.49 -6.31 6.00
C TYR A 59 -1.87 -5.51 4.84
N GLY A 60 -0.55 -5.65 4.64
CA GLY A 60 0.19 -4.90 3.62
C GLY A 60 -0.23 -5.26 2.19
N ILE A 61 -0.49 -6.55 1.92
CA ILE A 61 -0.95 -7.02 0.61
C ILE A 61 -2.34 -6.47 0.28
N GLN A 62 -3.30 -6.51 1.22
CA GLN A 62 -4.65 -6.01 0.97
C GLN A 62 -4.67 -4.49 0.77
N ALA A 63 -3.88 -3.75 1.54
CA ALA A 63 -3.70 -2.32 1.33
C ALA A 63 -3.04 -2.02 -0.04
N PHE A 64 -2.02 -2.80 -0.42
CA PHE A 64 -1.36 -2.66 -1.72
C PHE A 64 -2.32 -2.92 -2.89
N THR A 65 -3.16 -3.97 -2.83
CA THR A 65 -4.15 -4.25 -3.88
C THR A 65 -5.08 -3.06 -4.11
N VAL A 66 -5.58 -2.44 -3.03
CA VAL A 66 -6.44 -1.25 -3.15
C VAL A 66 -5.69 -0.07 -3.75
N ILE A 67 -4.44 0.18 -3.32
CA ILE A 67 -3.61 1.26 -3.89
C ILE A 67 -3.30 1.00 -5.37
N GLU A 68 -2.95 -0.23 -5.76
CA GLU A 68 -2.63 -0.60 -7.15
C GLU A 68 -3.83 -0.34 -8.07
N GLU A 69 -5.04 -0.68 -7.64
CA GLU A 69 -6.28 -0.38 -8.36
C GLU A 69 -6.56 1.13 -8.47
N LEU A 70 -6.39 1.88 -7.38
CA LEU A 70 -6.61 3.33 -7.37
C LEU A 70 -5.59 4.07 -8.23
N LEU A 71 -4.30 3.69 -8.18
CA LEU A 71 -3.26 4.27 -9.03
C LEU A 71 -3.58 4.02 -10.51
N LYS A 72 -3.94 2.77 -10.85
CA LYS A 72 -4.34 2.40 -12.22
C LYS A 72 -5.55 3.21 -12.70
N LYS A 73 -6.58 3.38 -11.86
CA LYS A 73 -7.78 4.16 -12.18
C LYS A 73 -7.47 5.65 -12.43
N ASN A 74 -6.42 6.16 -11.81
CA ASN A 74 -6.01 7.56 -11.90
C ASN A 74 -4.80 7.77 -12.84
N GLU A 75 -4.48 6.78 -13.69
CA GLU A 75 -3.41 6.85 -14.69
C GLU A 75 -2.02 7.14 -14.09
N ILE A 76 -1.78 6.65 -12.87
CA ILE A 76 -0.49 6.75 -12.17
C ILE A 76 0.22 5.41 -12.25
N CYS A 77 1.47 5.42 -12.69
CA CYS A 77 2.25 4.21 -12.90
C CYS A 77 3.10 3.85 -11.67
N ILE A 78 3.29 2.54 -11.47
CA ILE A 78 4.21 2.02 -10.46
C ILE A 78 5.57 1.73 -11.10
N ALA A 79 6.60 2.45 -10.67
CA ALA A 79 7.97 2.33 -11.13
C ALA A 79 8.66 1.06 -10.66
N VAL A 80 8.53 0.82 -9.36
CA VAL A 80 9.13 -0.28 -8.60
C VAL A 80 8.11 -0.66 -7.54
N LYS A 81 7.88 -1.96 -7.35
CA LYS A 81 7.12 -2.48 -6.22
C LYS A 81 7.99 -3.48 -5.45
N GLU A 82 8.33 -3.12 -4.22
CA GLU A 82 9.09 -4.00 -3.33
C GLU A 82 8.24 -4.46 -2.16
N ARG A 83 8.55 -5.65 -1.66
CA ARG A 83 7.90 -6.25 -0.50
C ARG A 83 8.89 -6.28 0.66
N LEU A 84 8.41 -5.90 1.83
CA LEU A 84 9.13 -6.05 3.07
C LEU A 84 8.73 -7.37 3.73
N THR A 85 9.59 -8.37 3.63
CA THR A 85 9.42 -9.64 4.34
C THR A 85 9.76 -9.44 5.81
N LYS A 86 8.86 -9.82 6.72
CA LYS A 86 9.20 -9.96 8.13
C LYS A 86 10.11 -11.18 8.27
N ASP A 87 11.41 -10.95 8.29
CA ASP A 87 12.33 -12.00 8.68
C ASP A 87 12.11 -12.33 10.18
N SER A 88 12.29 -13.60 10.52
CA SER A 88 12.03 -14.22 11.83
C SER A 88 12.87 -13.68 13.00
N GLY A 89 13.66 -12.63 12.77
CA GLY A 89 14.49 -11.98 13.78
C GLY A 89 15.64 -11.22 13.13
N VAL A 90 15.39 -9.94 12.84
CA VAL A 90 16.35 -8.96 12.29
C VAL A 90 16.78 -9.27 10.85
N ALA A 91 16.00 -8.80 9.88
CA ALA A 91 16.55 -8.58 8.55
C ALA A 91 17.78 -7.67 8.70
N GLY A 92 18.95 -8.14 8.29
CA GLY A 92 20.19 -7.36 8.41
C GLY A 92 20.11 -6.09 7.54
N ASP A 93 20.90 -5.07 7.90
CA ASP A 93 20.92 -3.78 7.18
C ASP A 93 21.06 -3.94 5.66
N SER A 94 21.82 -4.94 5.21
CA SER A 94 22.02 -5.27 3.79
C SER A 94 20.73 -5.63 3.03
N TYR A 95 19.71 -6.14 3.72
CA TYR A 95 18.40 -6.42 3.12
C TYR A 95 17.67 -5.11 2.81
N TYR A 96 17.62 -4.20 3.78
CA TYR A 96 17.01 -2.89 3.60
C TYR A 96 17.80 -2.05 2.58
N ASP A 97 19.12 -2.12 2.59
CA ASP A 97 19.97 -1.48 1.60
C ASP A 97 19.64 -1.97 0.19
N ASN A 98 19.43 -3.27 0.00
CA ASN A 98 19.01 -3.81 -1.30
C ASN A 98 17.65 -3.26 -1.75
N ILE A 99 16.67 -3.14 -0.85
CA ILE A 99 15.39 -2.51 -1.16
C ILE A 99 15.60 -1.05 -1.57
N VAL A 100 16.41 -0.30 -0.81
CA VAL A 100 16.74 1.08 -1.12
C VAL A 100 17.40 1.17 -2.50
N GLN A 101 18.39 0.32 -2.82
CA GLN A 101 19.03 0.30 -4.14
C GLN A 101 18.04 0.04 -5.28
N LYS A 102 17.11 -0.90 -5.10
CA LYS A 102 16.05 -1.15 -6.08
C LYS A 102 15.13 0.06 -6.27
N LEU A 103 14.72 0.72 -5.18
CA LEU A 103 13.92 1.94 -5.25
C LEU A 103 14.69 3.12 -5.89
N MET A 104 16.00 3.20 -5.66
CA MET A 104 16.91 4.19 -6.25
C MET A 104 17.15 3.95 -7.75
N SER A 105 16.98 2.71 -8.24
CA SER A 105 17.23 2.33 -9.65
C SER A 105 16.32 3.05 -10.65
N LYS A 106 15.20 3.62 -10.19
CA LYS A 106 14.28 4.45 -10.98
C LYS A 106 14.25 5.88 -10.43
N PRO A 107 15.31 6.70 -10.64
CA PRO A 107 15.43 8.04 -10.05
C PRO A 107 14.28 8.97 -10.47
N SER A 108 13.72 8.72 -11.64
CA SER A 108 12.62 9.45 -12.25
C SER A 108 11.24 9.09 -11.67
N ALA A 109 11.18 8.23 -10.64
CA ALA A 109 10.04 8.14 -9.72
C ALA A 109 10.11 9.18 -8.57
N ARG A 110 11.16 10.02 -8.55
CA ARG A 110 11.36 11.13 -7.59
C ARG A 110 11.16 12.49 -8.21
N GLU A 111 11.27 12.57 -9.52
CA GLU A 111 11.31 13.83 -10.24
C GLU A 111 9.89 14.28 -10.60
N ILE A 112 9.52 15.47 -10.14
CA ILE A 112 8.21 16.10 -10.41
C ILE A 112 8.07 16.47 -11.91
N SER A 113 9.18 16.45 -12.66
CA SER A 113 9.33 17.15 -13.94
C SER A 113 8.90 16.41 -15.21
N SER A 114 8.45 15.16 -15.16
CA SER A 114 8.05 14.48 -16.40
C SER A 114 6.81 13.63 -16.20
N ARG A 115 5.71 14.02 -16.87
CA ARG A 115 4.58 13.14 -17.14
C ARG A 115 5.11 11.92 -17.89
N ARG A 116 5.45 10.87 -17.16
CA ARG A 116 5.81 9.60 -17.78
C ARG A 116 4.59 8.73 -17.91
N VAL A 117 4.45 8.18 -19.10
CA VAL A 117 3.44 7.19 -19.48
C VAL A 117 3.93 5.84 -18.97
N CYS A 118 3.00 4.99 -18.55
CA CYS A 118 3.32 3.63 -18.12
C CYS A 118 3.89 2.86 -19.32
N GLU A 119 5.07 2.25 -19.16
CA GLU A 119 5.64 1.30 -20.13
C GLU A 119 4.94 -0.06 -20.04
#